data_AF-A0A1F2QKW0-F1
#
_entry.id   AF-A0A1F2QKW0-F1
#
_cell.length_a   1.000
_cell.length_b   1.000
_cell.length_c   1.000
_cell.angle_alpha   90.00
_cell.angle_beta   90.00
_cell.angle_gamma   90.00
#
_symmetry.space_group_name_H-M   'P 1'
#
loop_
_entity.id
_entity.type
_entity.pdbx_description
1 polymer ?
#
loop_
_entity_poly.entity_id
_entity_poly.type
_entity_poly.pdbx_seq_one_letter_code
_entity_poly.pdbx_strand_id
1 'polypeptide(L)' 'MRELEALLEYMVKHNEDHAGEIMDLATLAKELDKGEAYEHLIRGVDLLKDSNESLRMALTALRD' A
#
# COMPACT_ATOMS: atom_id res chain seq x y z
N MET A 1 6.62 18.54 -13.90
CA MET A 1 5.26 18.61 -13.31
C MET A 1 4.44 17.41 -13.77
N ARG A 2 4.06 17.31 -15.06
CA ARG A 2 3.34 16.14 -15.61
C ARG A 2 4.01 14.78 -15.35
N GLU A 3 5.34 14.72 -15.43
CA GLU A 3 6.08 13.48 -15.13
C GLU A 3 5.98 13.10 -13.64
N LEU A 4 6.12 14.06 -12.73
CA LEU A 4 6.01 13.81 -11.29
C LEU A 4 4.60 13.37 -10.89
N GLU A 5 3.56 14.01 -11.46
CA GLU A 5 2.17 13.59 -11.25
C GLU A 5 1.94 12.16 -11.74
N ALA A 6 2.38 11.83 -12.95
CA ALA A 6 2.24 10.48 -13.50
C ALA A 6 2.98 9.42 -12.66
N LEU A 7 4.17 9.75 -12.14
CA LEU A 7 4.91 8.87 -11.24
C LEU A 7 4.17 8.69 -9.90
N LEU A 8 3.59 9.75 -9.32
CA LEU A 8 2.81 9.63 -8.09
C LEU A 8 1.53 8.82 -8.28
N GLU A 9 0.80 9.02 -9.38
CA GLU A 9 -0.36 8.19 -9.72
C GLU A 9 0.00 6.71 -9.87
N TYR A 10 1.10 6.43 -10.58
CA TYR A 10 1.63 5.07 -10.71
C TYR A 10 1.97 4.47 -9.34
N MET A 11 2.69 5.22 -8.49
CA MET A 11 3.09 4.74 -7.16
C MET A 11 1.89 4.45 -6.27
N VAL A 12 0.88 5.33 -6.23
CA VAL A 12 -0.35 5.10 -5.45
C VAL A 12 -1.01 3.80 -5.88
N LYS A 13 -1.22 3.61 -7.19
CA LYS A 13 -1.82 2.40 -7.72
C LYS A 13 -0.98 1.15 -7.42
N HIS A 14 0.32 1.22 -7.63
CA HIS A 14 1.21 0.08 -7.43
C HIS A 14 1.24 -0.38 -5.96
N ASN A 15 1.23 0.58 -5.03
CA ASN A 15 1.11 0.29 -3.61
C ASN A 15 -0.26 -0.28 -3.23
N GLU A 16 -1.35 0.11 -3.89
CA GLU A 16 -2.67 -0.53 -3.69
C GLU A 16 -2.63 -2.00 -4.14
N ASP A 17 -2.03 -2.28 -5.30
CA ASP A 17 -1.87 -3.64 -5.81
C ASP A 17 -1.04 -4.49 -4.83
N HIS A 18 0.10 -3.97 -4.35
CA HIS A 18 0.92 -4.64 -3.34
C HIS A 18 0.20 -4.84 -2.00
N ALA A 19 -0.63 -3.89 -1.55
CA ALA A 19 -1.44 -4.06 -0.35
C ALA A 19 -2.39 -5.25 -0.49
N GLY A 20 -2.96 -5.47 -1.68
CA GLY A 20 -3.76 -6.64 -2.01
C GLY A 20 -2.95 -7.94 -1.94
N GLU A 21 -1.81 -7.98 -2.62
CA GLU A 21 -0.91 -9.15 -2.63
C GLU A 21 -0.45 -9.53 -1.20
N ILE A 22 -0.11 -8.54 -0.37
CA ILE A 22 0.29 -8.77 1.02
C ILE A 22 -0.89 -9.30 1.85
N MET A 23 -2.12 -8.86 1.57
CA MET A 23 -3.32 -9.38 2.24
C MET A 23 -3.59 -10.85 1.89
N ASP A 24 -3.35 -11.25 0.64
CA ASP A 24 -3.43 -12.65 0.21
C ASP A 24 -2.38 -13.50 0.96
N LEU A 25 -1.15 -13.00 1.09
CA LEU A 25 -0.11 -13.64 1.90
C LEU A 25 -0.47 -13.71 3.38
N ALA A 26 -1.10 -12.67 3.93
CA ALA A 26 -1.57 -12.65 5.32
C ALA A 26 -2.63 -13.75 5.52
N THR A 27 -3.56 -13.88 4.58
CA THR A 27 -4.59 -14.92 4.61
C THR A 27 -3.97 -16.31 4.62
N LEU A 28 -2.99 -16.57 3.75
CA LEU A 28 -2.24 -17.83 3.75
C LEU A 28 -1.49 -18.07 5.07
N ALA A 29 -0.84 -17.05 5.64
CA ALA A 29 -0.15 -17.17 6.93
C ALA A 29 -1.12 -17.56 8.05
N LYS A 30 -2.34 -17.00 8.04
CA LYS A 30 -3.41 -17.35 8.98
C LYS A 30 -3.88 -18.80 8.81
N GLU A 31 -4.07 -19.27 7.59
CA GLU A 31 -4.45 -20.65 7.29
C GLU A 31 -3.39 -21.66 7.74
N LEU A 32 -2.10 -21.27 7.74
CA LEU A 32 -0.97 -22.09 8.19
C LEU A 32 -0.67 -21.96 9.69
N ASP A 33 -1.56 -21.35 10.47
CA ASP A 33 -1.40 -21.09 11.91
C ASP A 33 -0.09 -20.34 12.26
N LYS A 34 0.31 -19.39 11.38
CA LYS A 34 1.46 -18.51 11.57
C LYS A 34 1.03 -17.13 12.05
N GLY A 35 0.48 -17.07 13.27
CA GLY A 35 -0.10 -15.86 13.85
C GLY A 35 0.81 -14.63 13.81
N GLU A 36 2.07 -14.75 14.21
CA GLU A 36 3.03 -13.63 14.21
C GLU A 36 3.31 -13.10 12.80
N ALA A 37 3.44 -13.99 11.81
CA ALA A 37 3.62 -13.60 10.42
C ALA A 37 2.38 -12.87 9.88
N TYR A 38 1.18 -13.38 10.20
CA TYR A 38 -0.08 -12.71 9.87
C TYR A 38 -0.13 -11.29 10.44
N GLU A 39 0.18 -11.10 11.72
CA GLU A 39 0.18 -9.79 12.37
C GLU A 39 1.16 -8.81 11.71
N HIS A 40 2.37 -9.26 11.38
CA HIS A 40 3.34 -8.44 10.67
C HIS A 40 2.88 -8.05 9.26
N LEU A 41 2.26 -8.98 8.52
CA LEU A 41 1.74 -8.71 7.18
C LEU A 41 0.59 -7.71 7.21
N ILE A 42 -0.38 -7.88 8.12
CA ILE A 42 -1.49 -6.92 8.31
C ILE A 42 -0.96 -5.54 8.65
N ARG A 43 0.00 -5.44 9.58
CA ARG A 43 0.64 -4.17 9.91
C ARG A 43 1.34 -3.54 8.71
N GLY A 44 1.98 -4.35 7.86
CA GLY A 44 2.59 -3.90 6.61
C GLY A 44 1.57 -3.30 5.64
N VAL A 45 0.40 -3.93 5.50
CA VAL A 45 -0.71 -3.41 4.67
C VAL A 45 -1.18 -2.06 5.19
N ASP A 46 -1.34 -1.90 6.49
CA ASP A 46 -1.82 -0.64 7.08
C ASP A 46 -0.81 0.49 6.87
N LEU A 47 0.48 0.24 7.09
CA LEU A 47 1.53 1.23 6.81
C LEU A 47 1.59 1.63 5.34
N LEU A 48 1.33 0.69 4.42
CA LEU A 48 1.32 0.97 2.99
C LEU A 48 0.11 1.83 2.58
N LYS A 49 -1.06 1.61 3.22
CA LYS A 49 -2.25 2.45 3.04
C LYS A 49 -2.01 3.88 3.54
N ASP A 50 -1.40 4.05 4.71
CA ASP A 50 -1.05 5.36 5.26
C ASP A 50 -0.04 6.10 4.36
N SER A 51 0.95 5.38 3.84
CA SER A 51 1.88 5.90 2.84
C SER A 51 1.13 6.40 1.59
N ASN A 52 0.15 5.65 1.10
CA ASN A 52 -0.67 6.06 -0.04
C ASN A 52 -1.54 7.27 0.24
N GLU A 53 -2.05 7.47 1.46
CA GLU A 53 -2.73 8.70 1.83
C GLU A 53 -1.82 9.92 1.67
N SER A 54 -0.58 9.84 2.18
CA SER A 54 0.42 10.89 2.02
C SER A 54 0.76 11.17 0.55
N LEU A 55 0.90 10.12 -0.28
CA LEU A 55 1.15 10.26 -1.71
C LEU A 55 -0.02 10.93 -2.44
N ARG A 56 -1.26 10.59 -2.09
CA ARG A 56 -2.46 11.24 -2.66
C ARG A 56 -2.53 12.71 -2.27
N MET A 57 -2.20 13.06 -1.02
CA MET A 57 -2.13 14.46 -0.59
C MET A 57 -1.07 15.25 -1.37
N ALA A 58 0.10 14.65 -1.62
CA ALA A 58 1.13 15.27 -2.45
C ALA A 58 0.66 15.46 -3.89
N LEU A 59 -0.05 14.48 -4.47
CA LEU A 59 -0.63 14.59 -5.80
C LEU A 59 -1.68 15.71 -5.88
N THR A 60 -2.54 15.86 -4.86
CA THR A 60 -3.49 16.96 -4.75
C THR A 60 -2.77 18.31 -4.72
N ALA A 61 -1.76 18.46 -3.85
CA ALA A 61 -1.00 19.71 -3.73
C ALA A 61 -0.23 20.11 -5.00
N LEU A 62 0.09 19.16 -5.89
CA LEU A 62 0.71 19.46 -7.19
C LEU A 62 -0.28 19.96 -8.25
N ARG A 63 -1.58 19.72 -8.04
CA ARG A 63 -2.65 20.04 -8.99
C ARG A 63 -3.41 21.31 -8.64
N ASP A 64 -3.28 21.78 -7.39
CA ASP A 64 -3.76 23.07 -6.91
C ASP A 64 -2.91 24.22 -7.46
#